data_AF-A0AAD4EDF6-F1
#
_entry.id   AF-A0AAD4EDF6-F1
#
_cell.length_a   1.000
_cell.length_b   1.000
_cell.length_c   1.000
_cell.angle_alpha   90.00
_cell.angle_beta   90.00
_cell.angle_gamma   90.00
#
_symmetry.space_group_name_H-M   'P 1'
#
loop_
_entity.id
_entity.type
_entity.pdbx_description
1 polymer ?
#
loop_
_entity_poly.entity_id
_entity_poly.type
_entity_poly.pdbx_seq_one_letter_code
_entity_poly.pdbx_strand_id
1 'polypeptide(L)'
;MTSSLTNTTDNEATQMGFKVYTIIARAKEVMERERRALAAYPPSLLVSASFSCSARSHSQCKEAWSGFWWKKVARAILHPTNPLPLTQTLQLILEAPLPNGMNAACRQAMVDVMIELDELEIEERIIEGVI
;
A
#
# COMPACT_ATOMS: atom_id res chain seq x y z
N MET A 1 -11.97 3.62 -13.50
CA MET A 1 -11.24 3.82 -14.77
C MET A 1 -10.25 4.95 -14.56
N THR A 2 -8.99 4.65 -14.28
CA THR A 2 -7.93 5.67 -14.12
C THR A 2 -7.32 5.94 -15.50
N SER A 3 -7.83 6.95 -16.21
CA SER A 3 -7.21 7.37 -17.47
C SER A 3 -5.78 7.84 -17.23
N SER A 4 -4.83 7.25 -17.95
CA SER A 4 -3.42 7.66 -17.89
C SER A 4 -3.26 9.03 -18.54
N LEU A 5 -2.46 9.91 -17.91
CA LEU A 5 -2.04 11.18 -18.50
C LEU A 5 -1.22 10.97 -19.78
N THR A 6 -0.63 9.79 -19.96
CA THR A 6 0.11 9.43 -21.18
C THR A 6 -0.80 9.27 -22.40
N ASN A 7 -2.11 9.13 -22.19
CA ASN A 7 -3.11 9.03 -23.25
C ASN A 7 -3.87 10.36 -23.45
N THR A 8 -3.54 11.38 -22.64
CA THR A 8 -4.10 12.72 -22.81
C THR A 8 -3.43 13.36 -24.01
N THR A 9 -4.24 13.70 -25.01
CA THR A 9 -3.76 14.46 -26.17
C THR A 9 -3.41 15.89 -25.77
N ASP A 10 -2.52 16.54 -26.52
CA ASP A 10 -2.16 17.96 -26.27
C ASP A 10 -3.39 18.87 -26.26
N ASN A 11 -4.42 18.53 -27.04
CA ASN A 11 -5.69 19.24 -27.07
C ASN A 11 -6.47 19.10 -25.76
N GLU A 12 -6.54 17.90 -25.18
CA GLU A 12 -7.18 17.66 -23.87
C GLU A 12 -6.40 18.32 -22.72
N ALA A 13 -5.07 18.30 -22.80
CA ALA A 13 -4.21 19.00 -21.83
C ALA A 13 -4.41 20.52 -21.89
N THR A 14 -4.57 21.07 -23.09
CA THR A 14 -4.86 22.49 -23.30
C THR A 14 -6.27 22.86 -22.79
N GLN A 15 -7.24 21.96 -22.98
CA GLN A 15 -8.62 22.15 -22.49
C GLN A 15 -8.74 22.07 -20.96
N MET A 16 -7.96 21.22 -20.29
CA MET A 16 -7.89 21.21 -18.81
C MET A 16 -7.31 22.50 -18.24
N GLY A 17 -6.42 23.16 -19.00
CA GLY A 17 -5.67 24.32 -18.55
C GLY A 17 -4.51 23.94 -17.63
N PHE A 18 -3.46 24.76 -17.68
CA PHE A 18 -2.18 24.49 -17.00
C PHE A 18 -2.31 24.26 -15.49
N LYS A 19 -3.24 24.97 -14.83
CA LYS A 19 -3.45 24.87 -13.38
C LYS A 19 -3.97 23.48 -12.99
N VAL A 20 -4.99 22.98 -13.69
CA VAL A 20 -5.59 21.65 -13.41
C VAL A 20 -4.58 20.55 -13.72
N TYR A 21 -3.88 20.65 -14.85
CA TYR A 21 -2.82 19.71 -15.20
C TYR A 21 -1.75 19.60 -14.11
N THR A 22 -1.24 20.75 -13.63
CA THR A 22 -0.21 20.79 -12.58
C THR A 22 -0.68 20.13 -11.28
N ILE A 23 -1.94 20.35 -10.93
CA ILE A 23 -2.57 19.77 -9.74
C ILE A 23 -2.62 18.24 -9.86
N ILE A 24 -3.13 17.72 -10.99
CA ILE A 24 -3.22 16.27 -11.22
C ILE A 24 -1.81 15.63 -11.27
N ALA A 25 -0.85 16.27 -11.95
CA ALA A 25 0.51 15.76 -12.03
C ALA A 25 1.16 15.64 -10.64
N ARG A 26 1.02 16.66 -9.78
CA ARG A 26 1.52 16.63 -8.40
C ARG A 26 0.84 15.55 -7.56
N ALA A 27 -0.49 15.42 -7.65
CA ALA A 27 -1.22 14.39 -6.93
C ALA A 27 -0.69 12.99 -7.29
N LYS A 28 -0.50 12.70 -8.58
CA LYS A 28 0.05 11.42 -9.04
C LYS A 28 1.49 11.17 -8.57
N GLU A 29 2.33 12.20 -8.56
CA GLU A 29 3.70 12.07 -8.06
C GLU A 29 3.74 11.74 -6.56
N VAL A 30 2.89 12.40 -5.77
CA VAL A 30 2.73 12.12 -4.34
C VAL A 30 2.23 10.69 -4.15
N MET A 31 1.16 10.28 -4.84
CA MET A 31 0.62 8.91 -4.74
C MET A 31 1.69 7.86 -5.06
N GLU A 32 2.48 8.04 -6.13
CA GLU A 32 3.52 7.07 -6.48
C GLU A 32 4.67 7.03 -5.48
N ARG A 33 5.00 8.15 -4.83
CA ARG A 33 5.96 8.16 -3.73
C ARG A 33 5.43 7.34 -2.55
N GLU A 34 4.18 7.53 -2.15
CA GLU A 34 3.59 6.81 -1.02
C GLU A 34 3.48 5.30 -1.31
N ARG A 35 3.11 4.91 -2.54
CA ARG A 35 3.15 3.51 -2.99
C ARG A 35 4.52 2.88 -2.84
N ARG A 36 5.56 3.58 -3.29
CA ARG A 36 6.95 3.09 -3.17
C ARG A 36 7.38 2.97 -1.72
N ALA A 37 6.99 3.91 -0.86
CA ALA A 37 7.28 3.85 0.57
C ALA A 37 6.63 2.61 1.23
N LEU A 38 5.33 2.40 1.00
CA LEU A 38 4.59 1.24 1.51
C LEU A 38 5.07 -0.09 0.92
N ALA A 39 5.47 -0.10 -0.36
CA ALA A 39 5.99 -1.30 -0.98
C ALA A 39 7.40 -1.66 -0.46
N ALA A 40 8.22 -0.66 -0.11
CA ALA A 40 9.58 -0.87 0.40
C ALA A 40 9.56 -1.48 1.80
N TYR A 41 8.65 -1.04 2.67
CA TYR A 41 8.56 -1.50 4.04
C TYR A 41 7.14 -1.93 4.37
N PRO A 42 6.93 -3.20 4.76
CA PRO A 42 5.65 -3.58 5.35
C PRO A 42 5.41 -2.72 6.57
N PRO A 43 4.20 -2.18 6.72
CA PRO A 43 3.84 -1.58 7.96
C PRO A 43 3.84 -2.61 9.09
N SER A 44 3.82 -2.10 10.32
CA SER A 44 3.65 -2.92 11.52
C SER A 44 4.81 -3.89 11.85
N LEU A 45 6.01 -3.70 11.26
CA LEU A 45 7.21 -4.45 11.70
C LEU A 45 7.62 -4.15 13.15
N LEU A 46 7.15 -3.04 13.72
CA LEU A 46 7.44 -2.63 15.09
C LEU A 46 6.48 -3.25 16.12
N VAL A 47 5.47 -4.01 15.68
CA VAL A 47 4.52 -4.66 16.58
C VAL A 47 5.24 -5.60 17.55
N SER A 48 4.85 -5.51 18.82
CA SER A 48 5.30 -6.40 19.90
C SER A 48 4.81 -7.83 19.68
N ALA A 49 5.45 -8.80 20.33
CA ALA A 49 4.98 -10.19 20.25
C ALA A 49 3.55 -10.30 20.82
N SER A 50 2.69 -11.07 20.15
CA SER A 50 1.38 -11.42 20.72
C SER A 50 1.58 -12.27 21.98
N PHE A 51 0.58 -12.31 22.87
CA PHE A 51 0.64 -13.15 24.08
C PHE A 51 0.89 -14.64 23.77
N SER A 52 0.45 -15.10 22.60
CA SER A 52 0.61 -16.46 22.09
C SER A 52 1.93 -16.71 21.34
N CYS A 53 2.79 -15.70 21.20
CA CYS A 53 4.03 -15.78 20.44
C CYS A 53 5.24 -15.50 21.34
N SER A 54 6.16 -16.46 21.44
CA SER A 54 7.41 -16.23 22.15
C SER A 54 8.26 -15.17 21.45
N ALA A 55 9.11 -14.45 22.17
CA ALA A 55 10.01 -13.46 21.57
C ALA A 55 10.88 -14.05 20.44
N ARG A 56 11.33 -15.30 20.59
CA ARG A 56 12.11 -16.03 19.57
C ARG A 56 11.27 -16.40 18.35
N SER A 57 10.00 -16.76 18.54
CA SER A 57 9.06 -17.06 17.44
C SER A 57 8.60 -15.77 16.74
N HIS A 58 8.60 -14.65 17.45
CA HIS A 58 8.15 -13.37 16.90
C HIS A 58 9.11 -12.81 15.85
N SER A 59 10.42 -13.00 16.01
CA SER A 59 11.38 -12.62 14.96
C SER A 59 11.12 -13.39 13.66
N GLN A 60 10.79 -14.68 13.75
CA GLN A 60 10.41 -15.51 12.60
C GLN A 60 9.10 -15.02 11.97
N CYS A 61 8.12 -14.60 12.79
CA CYS A 61 6.89 -14.01 12.28
C CYS A 61 7.14 -12.71 11.51
N LYS A 62 8.05 -11.83 12.00
CA LYS A 62 8.44 -10.60 11.30
C LYS A 62 9.13 -10.90 9.98
N GLU A 63 10.05 -11.86 9.95
CA GLU A 63 10.73 -12.27 8.72
C GLU A 63 9.74 -12.87 7.70
N ALA A 64 8.85 -13.76 8.15
CA ALA A 64 7.80 -14.34 7.31
C ALA A 64 6.86 -13.26 6.75
N TRP A 65 6.50 -12.26 7.57
CA TRP A 65 5.71 -11.10 7.15
C TRP A 65 6.42 -10.26 6.10
N SER A 66 7.70 -9.91 6.31
CA SER A 66 8.51 -9.18 5.32
C SER A 66 8.63 -9.93 4.01
N GLY A 67 8.86 -11.25 4.07
CA GLY A 67 8.93 -12.11 2.90
C GLY A 67 7.59 -12.18 2.14
N PHE A 68 6.48 -12.32 2.86
CA PHE A 68 5.14 -12.28 2.28
C PHE A 68 4.85 -10.93 1.62
N TRP A 69 5.09 -9.84 2.34
CA TRP A 69 4.85 -8.49 1.88
C TRP A 69 5.58 -8.22 0.57
N TRP A 70 6.88 -8.47 0.53
CA TRP A 70 7.68 -8.25 -0.68
C TRP A 70 7.21 -9.13 -1.85
N LYS A 71 6.91 -10.41 -1.60
CA LYS A 71 6.58 -11.37 -2.67
C LYS A 71 5.16 -11.21 -3.22
N LYS A 72 4.23 -10.69 -2.42
CA LYS A 72 2.80 -10.63 -2.78
C LYS A 72 2.28 -9.20 -2.81
N VAL A 73 2.40 -8.48 -1.71
CA VAL A 73 1.76 -7.17 -1.54
C VAL A 73 2.51 -6.08 -2.31
N ALA A 74 3.80 -5.89 -2.04
CA ALA A 74 4.61 -4.84 -2.66
C ALA A 74 4.59 -4.92 -4.20
N ARG A 75 4.67 -6.14 -4.75
CA ARG A 75 4.61 -6.36 -6.21
C ARG A 75 3.24 -6.07 -6.81
N ALA A 76 2.16 -6.32 -6.08
CA ALA A 76 0.82 -5.98 -6.52
C ALA A 76 0.63 -4.45 -6.54
N ILE A 77 1.05 -3.77 -5.48
CA ILE A 77 1.00 -2.30 -5.38
C ILE A 77 1.84 -1.64 -6.48
N LEU A 78 3.04 -2.17 -6.76
CA LEU A 78 3.97 -1.61 -7.76
C LEU A 78 3.78 -2.17 -9.17
N HIS A 79 2.67 -2.84 -9.48
CA HIS A 79 2.48 -3.42 -10.79
C HIS A 79 2.48 -2.32 -11.88
N PRO A 80 3.32 -2.42 -12.93
CA PRO A 80 3.59 -1.29 -13.83
C PRO A 80 2.38 -0.84 -14.66
N THR A 81 1.44 -1.75 -14.93
CA THR A 81 0.26 -1.47 -15.78
C THR A 81 -1.07 -1.54 -15.03
N ASN A 82 -1.09 -2.17 -13.85
CA ASN A 82 -2.32 -2.41 -13.10
C ASN A 82 -2.00 -2.48 -11.61
N PRO A 83 -1.46 -1.38 -11.04
CA PRO A 83 -1.10 -1.33 -9.64
C PRO A 83 -2.35 -1.54 -8.77
N LEU A 84 -2.22 -2.36 -7.74
CA LEU A 84 -3.28 -2.58 -6.77
C LEU A 84 -3.57 -1.26 -6.04
N PRO A 85 -4.84 -0.79 -6.00
CA PRO A 85 -5.22 0.35 -5.17
C PRO A 85 -4.88 0.08 -3.70
N LEU A 86 -4.36 1.07 -2.97
CA LEU A 86 -3.96 0.86 -1.58
C LEU A 86 -5.12 0.39 -0.71
N THR A 87 -6.32 0.89 -0.95
CA THR A 87 -7.57 0.50 -0.27
C THR A 87 -7.93 -0.99 -0.46
N GLN A 88 -7.45 -1.64 -1.52
CA GLN A 88 -7.64 -3.08 -1.76
C GLN A 88 -6.53 -3.95 -1.16
N THR A 89 -5.47 -3.33 -0.62
CA THR A 89 -4.31 -4.06 -0.07
C THR A 89 -4.71 -4.90 1.14
N LEU A 90 -5.58 -4.39 2.00
CA LEU A 90 -6.06 -5.15 3.17
C LEU A 90 -6.80 -6.42 2.77
N GLN A 91 -7.66 -6.33 1.75
CA GLN A 91 -8.37 -7.50 1.23
C GLN A 91 -7.40 -8.55 0.69
N LEU A 92 -6.42 -8.13 -0.13
CA LEU A 92 -5.37 -9.04 -0.63
C LEU A 92 -4.63 -9.74 0.53
N ILE A 93 -4.32 -8.98 1.58
CA ILE A 93 -3.66 -9.53 2.77
C ILE A 93 -4.54 -10.57 3.43
N LEU A 94 -5.82 -10.30 3.67
CA LEU A 94 -6.75 -11.18 4.39
C LEU A 94 -7.07 -12.47 3.60
N GLU A 95 -7.21 -12.39 2.29
CA GLU A 95 -7.48 -13.54 1.42
C GLU A 95 -6.25 -14.43 1.20
N ALA A 96 -5.04 -13.91 1.43
CA ALA A 96 -3.83 -14.69 1.27
C ALA A 96 -3.71 -15.79 2.33
N PRO A 97 -3.16 -16.98 1.95
CA PRO A 97 -2.77 -17.99 2.92
C PRO A 97 -1.81 -17.43 3.97
N LEU A 98 -1.90 -17.93 5.20
CA LEU A 98 -0.97 -17.56 6.27
C LEU A 98 0.48 -17.83 5.83
N PRO A 99 1.41 -16.86 5.92
CA PRO A 99 2.80 -17.09 5.55
C PRO A 99 3.43 -18.20 6.38
N ASN A 100 4.22 -19.07 5.74
CA ASN A 100 4.93 -20.14 6.45
C ASN A 100 5.83 -19.55 7.54
N GLY A 101 5.74 -20.09 8.76
CA GLY A 101 6.49 -19.59 9.91
C GLY A 101 5.87 -18.40 10.62
N MET A 102 4.69 -17.93 10.18
CA MET A 102 3.93 -16.86 10.83
C MET A 102 2.81 -17.43 11.69
N ASN A 103 2.66 -16.91 12.90
CA ASN A 103 1.51 -17.20 13.75
C ASN A 103 0.29 -16.34 13.33
N ALA A 104 -0.92 -16.91 13.36
CA ALA A 104 -2.15 -16.21 13.00
C ALA A 104 -2.42 -14.96 13.89
N ALA A 105 -2.11 -15.03 15.18
CA ALA A 105 -2.26 -13.89 16.10
C ALA A 105 -1.28 -12.76 15.78
N CYS A 106 -0.04 -13.09 15.38
CA CYS A 106 0.91 -12.08 14.91
C CYS A 106 0.42 -11.41 13.62
N ARG A 107 -0.18 -12.18 12.70
CA ARG A 107 -0.76 -11.62 11.46
C ARG A 107 -1.91 -10.67 11.78
N GLN A 108 -2.82 -11.10 12.65
CA GLN A 108 -3.93 -10.25 13.07
C GLN A 108 -3.43 -8.96 13.72
N ALA A 109 -2.48 -9.04 14.66
CA ALA A 109 -1.93 -7.86 15.31
C ALA A 109 -1.24 -6.89 14.32
N MET A 110 -0.55 -7.40 13.30
CA MET A 110 0.05 -6.55 12.26
C MET A 110 -1.02 -5.87 11.40
N VAL A 111 -2.08 -6.60 11.05
CA VAL A 111 -3.23 -6.08 10.31
C VAL A 111 -4.00 -5.04 11.12
N ASP A 112 -4.23 -5.28 12.41
CA ASP A 112 -4.92 -4.36 13.30
C ASP A 112 -4.19 -3.01 13.37
N VAL A 113 -2.86 -3.02 13.48
CA VAL A 113 -2.04 -1.80 13.46
C VAL A 113 -2.11 -1.09 12.10
N MET A 114 -2.16 -1.84 10.99
CA MET A 114 -2.34 -1.21 9.67
C MET A 114 -3.68 -0.50 9.55
N ILE A 115 -4.75 -1.07 10.12
CA ILE A 115 -6.08 -0.46 10.16
C ILE A 115 -6.07 0.76 11.08
N GLU A 116 -5.45 0.67 12.26
CA GLU A 116 -5.37 1.77 13.23
C GLU A 116 -4.60 2.99 12.70
N LEU A 117 -3.50 2.75 11.98
CA LEU A 117 -2.66 3.82 11.43
C LEU A 117 -3.21 4.44 10.14
N ASP A 118 -4.24 3.84 9.55
CA ASP A 118 -4.91 4.35 8.35
C ASP A 118 -3.91 4.67 7.20
N GLU A 119 -2.92 3.78 7.03
CA GLU A 119 -1.85 3.97 6.05
C GLU A 119 -2.29 3.63 4.63
N LEU A 120 -3.39 2.87 4.49
CA LEU A 120 -3.92 2.44 3.20
C LEU A 120 -4.89 3.44 2.56
N GLU A 121 -5.42 4.42 3.31
CA GLU A 121 -6.30 5.48 2.79
C GLU A 121 -5.54 6.72 2.31
N ILE A 122 -4.20 6.69 2.34
CA ILE A 122 -3.37 7.85 1.98
C ILE A 122 -3.65 8.36 0.56
N GLU A 123 -3.99 7.47 -0.39
CA GLU A 123 -4.39 7.85 -1.75
C GLU A 123 -5.68 8.65 -1.79
N GLU A 124 -6.68 8.28 -1.00
CA GLU A 124 -7.97 8.97 -0.94
C GLU A 124 -7.79 10.36 -0.34
N ARG A 125 -7.00 10.48 0.74
CA ARG A 125 -6.65 11.78 1.33
C ARG A 125 -5.93 12.71 0.36
N ILE A 126 -5.05 12.18 -0.50
CA ILE A 126 -4.37 12.98 -1.54
C ILE A 126 -5.38 13.47 -2.59
N ILE A 127 -6.33 12.62 -2.98
CA ILE A 127 -7.36 12.96 -3.97
C ILE A 127 -8.32 14.02 -3.40
N GLU A 128 -8.80 13.83 -2.17
CA GLU A 128 -9.71 14.76 -1.50
C GLU A 128 -9.05 16.10 -1.19
N GLY A 129 -7.77 16.11 -0.78
CA GLY A 129 -7.03 17.35 -0.50
C GLY A 129 -6.74 18.20 -1.75
N VAL A 130 -7.06 17.69 -2.93
CA VAL A 130 -6.81 18.33 -4.23
C VAL A 130 -8.09 18.89 -4.87
N ILE A 131 -9.27 18.40 -4.47
CA ILE A 131 -10.59 18.81 -4.95
C ILE A 131 -11.15 19.94 -4.07
#